data_AF-A0A1X0BLA3-F1
#
_entry.id   AF-A0A1X0BLA3-F1
#
_cell.length_a   1.000
_cell.length_b   1.000
_cell.length_c   1.000
_cell.angle_alpha   90.00
_cell.angle_beta   90.00
_cell.angle_gamma   90.00
#
_symmetry.space_group_name_H-M   'P 1'
#
loop_
_entity.id
_entity.type
_entity.pdbx_description
1 polymer ?
#
loop_
_entity_poly.entity_id
_entity_poly.type
_entity_poly.pdbx_seq_one_letter_code
_entity_poly.pdbx_strand_id
1 'polypeptide(L)'
;MSVKDDLLSDFPHVYPGLTRPQVERLLTLLDESASTGGGLGLSVATAIRPLAPDIAARIESYGKADVDEYVRILRGAAVLLLQRWQPENQPPNPESVAAAVETIEADA
;
A
#
# COMPACT_ATOMS: atom_id res chain seq x y z
N MET A 1 2.64 18.03 4.42
CA MET A 1 2.09 16.91 3.64
C MET A 1 2.50 15.67 4.39
N SER A 2 1.53 14.89 4.86
CA SER A 2 1.82 13.63 5.56
C SER A 2 2.04 12.52 4.53
N VAL A 3 2.86 11.54 4.90
CA VAL A 3 3.02 10.26 4.19
C VAL A 3 1.67 9.61 3.84
N LYS A 4 0.67 9.82 4.71
CA LYS A 4 -0.72 9.42 4.50
C LYS A 4 -1.42 10.16 3.36
N ASP A 5 -1.30 11.49 3.30
CA ASP A 5 -1.93 12.30 2.24
C ASP A 5 -1.41 11.87 0.88
N ASP A 6 -0.11 11.60 0.79
CA ASP A 6 0.54 11.10 -0.41
C ASP A 6 0.04 9.70 -0.79
N LEU A 7 -0.09 8.80 0.18
CA LEU A 7 -0.64 7.46 -0.06
C LEU A 7 -2.10 7.51 -0.52
N LEU A 8 -2.95 8.31 0.14
CA LEU A 8 -4.35 8.51 -0.23
C LEU A 8 -4.48 9.14 -1.62
N SER A 9 -3.54 10.01 -2.00
CA SER A 9 -3.50 10.59 -3.34
C SER A 9 -3.05 9.59 -4.40
N ASP A 10 -2.13 8.68 -4.11
CA ASP A 10 -1.65 7.67 -5.07
C ASP A 10 -2.64 6.50 -5.25
N PHE A 11 -3.26 6.09 -4.16
CA PHE A 11 -4.10 4.89 -4.10
C PHE A 11 -5.17 4.82 -5.20
N PRO A 12 -5.99 5.86 -5.47
CA PRO A 12 -7.02 5.80 -6.51
C PRO A 12 -6.45 5.75 -7.93
N HIS A 13 -5.18 6.09 -8.14
CA HIS A 13 -4.53 6.03 -9.45
C HIS A 13 -3.79 4.72 -9.68
N VAL A 14 -3.19 4.15 -8.63
CA VAL A 14 -2.43 2.89 -8.70
C VAL A 14 -3.36 1.68 -8.62
N TYR A 15 -4.38 1.75 -7.76
CA TYR A 15 -5.26 0.62 -7.46
C TYR A 15 -6.07 0.10 -8.67
N PRO A 16 -6.68 0.93 -9.54
CA PRO A 16 -7.47 0.44 -10.67
C PRO A 16 -6.69 -0.44 -11.66
N GLY A 17 -5.36 -0.33 -11.65
CA GLY A 17 -4.46 -1.15 -12.47
C GLY A 17 -4.09 -2.50 -11.86
N LEU A 18 -4.46 -2.76 -10.59
CA LEU A 18 -4.09 -3.97 -9.86
C LEU A 18 -5.25 -4.96 -9.78
N THR A 19 -4.98 -6.19 -10.18
CA THR A 19 -5.86 -7.35 -9.97
C THR A 19 -5.74 -7.88 -8.54
N ARG A 20 -6.75 -8.59 -8.05
CA ARG A 20 -6.73 -9.24 -6.72
C ARG A 20 -5.42 -10.00 -6.42
N PRO A 21 -4.92 -10.91 -7.29
CA PRO A 21 -3.67 -11.61 -7.02
C PRO A 21 -2.44 -10.69 -6.99
N GLN A 22 -2.47 -9.55 -7.70
CA GLN A 22 -1.39 -8.55 -7.60
C GLN A 22 -1.43 -7.83 -6.25
N VAL A 23 -2.62 -7.58 -5.70
CA VAL A 23 -2.79 -6.98 -4.36
C VAL A 23 -2.43 -7.97 -3.25
N GLU A 24 -2.79 -9.24 -3.40
CA GLU A 24 -2.35 -10.32 -2.49
C GLU A 24 -0.83 -10.43 -2.51
N ARG A 25 -0.21 -10.42 -3.70
CA ARG A 25 1.25 -10.44 -3.85
C ARG A 25 1.91 -9.19 -3.26
N LEU A 26 1.33 -8.01 -3.46
CA LEU A 26 1.80 -6.77 -2.84
C LEU A 26 1.79 -6.91 -1.31
N LEU A 27 0.70 -7.41 -0.73
CA LEU A 27 0.60 -7.62 0.71
C LEU A 27 1.67 -8.59 1.22
N THR A 28 1.91 -9.71 0.53
CA THR A 28 2.97 -10.66 0.88
C THR A 28 4.35 -10.00 0.91
N LEU A 29 4.69 -9.20 -0.11
CA LEU A 29 5.98 -8.52 -0.19
C LEU A 29 6.17 -7.48 0.93
N LEU A 30 5.09 -6.78 1.30
CA LEU A 30 5.09 -5.83 2.42
C LEU A 30 5.26 -6.56 3.76
N ASP A 31 4.63 -7.72 3.93
CA ASP A 31 4.74 -8.55 5.13
C ASP A 31 6.14 -9.18 5.31
N GLU A 32 6.71 -9.72 4.23
CA GLU A 32 8.07 -10.28 4.22
C GLU A 32 9.11 -9.23 4.58
N SER A 33 8.93 -8.01 4.05
CA SER A 33 9.81 -6.90 4.33
C SER A 33 9.73 -6.49 5.80
N ALA A 34 8.53 -6.32 6.37
CA ALA A 34 8.36 -5.95 7.78
C ALA A 34 9.04 -6.93 8.76
N SER A 35 9.15 -8.21 8.39
CA SER A 35 9.78 -9.26 9.21
C SER A 35 11.31 -9.17 9.28
N THR A 36 11.98 -8.40 8.40
CA THR A 36 13.46 -8.38 8.29
C THR A 36 14.17 -7.26 9.07
N GLY A 37 13.45 -6.44 9.87
CA GLY A 37 14.01 -5.69 11.01
C GLY A 37 15.07 -4.60 10.78
N GLY A 38 15.56 -4.35 9.56
CA GLY A 38 16.58 -3.32 9.36
C GLY A 38 16.90 -3.00 7.89
N GLY A 39 16.40 -1.86 7.40
CA GLY A 39 16.77 -1.31 6.07
C GLY A 39 15.68 -1.38 5.02
N LEU A 40 14.43 -1.08 5.41
CA LEU A 40 13.21 -1.49 4.71
C LEU A 40 12.90 -0.74 3.40
N GLY A 41 13.32 0.52 3.24
CA GLY A 41 12.83 1.36 2.13
C GLY A 41 13.24 0.88 0.75
N LEU A 42 14.53 0.63 0.54
CA LEU A 42 15.04 0.19 -0.76
C LEU A 42 14.62 -1.25 -1.11
N SER A 43 14.55 -2.15 -0.12
CA SER A 43 14.13 -3.54 -0.34
C SER A 43 12.65 -3.63 -0.70
N VAL A 44 11.79 -2.89 0.00
CA VAL A 44 10.35 -2.81 -0.32
C VAL A 44 10.16 -2.18 -1.69
N ALA A 45 10.77 -1.01 -1.95
CA ALA A 45 10.62 -0.31 -3.22
C ALA A 45 11.02 -1.21 -4.40
N THR A 46 12.15 -1.91 -4.28
CA THR A 46 12.62 -2.85 -5.31
C THR A 46 11.64 -4.01 -5.52
N ALA A 47 11.09 -4.57 -4.44
CA ALA A 47 10.16 -5.69 -4.49
C ALA A 47 8.82 -5.32 -5.15
N ILE A 48 8.29 -4.13 -4.84
CA ILE A 48 6.98 -3.69 -5.33
C ILE A 48 7.05 -2.98 -6.69
N ARG A 49 8.21 -2.48 -7.11
CA ARG A 49 8.42 -1.79 -8.41
C ARG A 49 7.80 -2.51 -9.63
N PRO A 50 7.86 -3.85 -9.81
CA PRO A 50 7.20 -4.52 -10.93
C PRO A 50 5.67 -4.52 -10.86
N LEU A 51 5.07 -4.22 -9.71
CA LEU A 51 3.62 -4.17 -9.49
C LEU A 51 3.12 -2.72 -9.44
N ALA A 52 3.85 -1.85 -8.75
CA ALA A 52 3.50 -0.46 -8.49
C ALA A 52 4.76 0.43 -8.56
N PRO A 53 5.21 0.76 -9.78
CA PRO A 53 6.45 1.53 -9.98
C PRO A 53 6.37 2.94 -9.40
N ASP A 54 5.20 3.59 -9.43
CA ASP A 54 4.99 4.92 -8.85
C ASP A 54 5.14 4.90 -7.31
N ILE A 55 4.55 3.89 -6.67
CA ILE A 55 4.70 3.65 -5.23
C ILE A 55 6.18 3.42 -4.87
N ALA A 56 6.89 2.61 -5.66
CA ALA A 56 8.30 2.33 -5.43
C ALA A 56 9.17 3.59 -5.52
N ALA A 57 8.97 4.41 -6.55
CA ALA A 57 9.69 5.67 -6.71
C ALA A 57 9.44 6.63 -5.55
N ARG A 58 8.21 6.63 -5.01
CA ARG A 58 7.87 7.45 -3.85
C ARG A 58 8.53 6.95 -2.56
N ILE A 59 8.54 5.64 -2.32
CA ILE A 59 9.26 5.04 -1.18
C ILE A 59 10.76 5.37 -1.24
N GLU A 60 11.36 5.35 -2.44
CA GLU A 60 12.77 5.73 -2.64
C GLU A 60 13.04 7.21 -2.34
N SER A 61 12.02 8.08 -2.42
CA SER A 61 12.15 9.51 -2.14
C SER A 61 12.05 9.87 -0.64
N TYR A 62 11.60 8.93 0.20
CA TYR A 62 11.33 9.16 1.61
C TYR A 62 12.51 8.84 2.54
N GLY A 63 12.53 9.51 3.69
CA GLY A 63 13.42 9.15 4.79
C GLY A 63 12.99 7.82 5.44
N LYS A 64 13.91 7.16 6.15
CA LYS A 64 13.64 5.84 6.74
C LYS A 64 12.39 5.78 7.64
N ALA A 65 12.14 6.83 8.44
CA ALA A 65 10.96 6.89 9.31
C ALA A 65 9.66 6.97 8.50
N ASP A 66 9.65 7.82 7.47
CA ASP A 66 8.51 8.01 6.56
C ASP A 66 8.23 6.75 5.73
N VAL A 67 9.27 6.03 5.34
CA VAL A 67 9.15 4.72 4.68
C VAL A 67 8.43 3.71 5.56
N ASP A 68 8.86 3.55 6.82
CA ASP A 68 8.29 2.55 7.72
C ASP A 68 6.81 2.85 7.99
N GLU A 69 6.48 4.14 8.13
CA GLU A 69 5.10 4.63 8.23
C GLU A 69 4.30 4.37 6.95
N TYR A 70 4.85 4.70 5.78
CA TYR A 70 4.20 4.49 4.48
C TYR A 70 3.88 3.01 4.25
N VAL A 71 4.85 2.13 4.51
CA VAL A 71 4.70 0.68 4.35
C VAL A 71 3.64 0.14 5.30
N ARG A 72 3.60 0.62 6.54
CA ARG A 72 2.58 0.24 7.53
C ARG A 72 1.18 0.62 7.06
N ILE A 73 0.98 1.84 6.57
CA ILE A 73 -0.31 2.32 6.07
C ILE A 73 -0.71 1.57 4.79
N LEU A 74 0.23 1.39 3.86
CA LEU A 74 0.02 0.65 2.61
C LEU A 74 -0.41 -0.80 2.87
N ARG A 75 0.18 -1.45 3.88
CA ARG A 75 -0.21 -2.79 4.30
C ARG A 75 -1.66 -2.81 4.79
N GLY A 76 -2.04 -1.87 5.66
CA GLY A 76 -3.41 -1.73 6.14
C GLY A 76 -4.40 -1.51 4.99
N ALA A 77 -4.03 -0.65 4.04
CA ALA A 77 -4.81 -0.40 2.84
C ALA A 77 -4.98 -1.64 1.97
N ALA A 78 -3.92 -2.39 1.71
CA ALA A 78 -3.98 -3.64 0.95
C ALA A 78 -4.85 -4.71 1.63
N VAL A 79 -4.81 -4.82 2.96
CA VAL A 79 -5.70 -5.73 3.72
C VAL A 79 -7.16 -5.32 3.59
N LEU A 80 -7.50 -4.04 3.83
CA LEU A 80 -8.87 -3.55 3.70
C LEU A 80 -9.41 -3.75 2.28
N LEU A 81 -8.54 -3.53 1.30
CA LEU A 81 -8.84 -3.70 -0.10
C LEU A 81 -9.21 -5.14 -0.46
N LEU A 82 -8.46 -6.12 0.06
CA LEU A 82 -8.78 -7.54 -0.10
C LEU A 82 -10.05 -7.94 0.65
N GLN A 83 -10.29 -7.37 1.84
CA GLN A 83 -11.53 -7.60 2.58
C GLN A 83 -12.77 -7.05 1.88
N ARG A 84 -12.62 -5.94 1.15
CA ARG A 84 -13.69 -5.29 0.36
C ARG A 84 -13.85 -5.89 -1.03
N TRP A 85 -12.97 -6.82 -1.44
CA TRP A 85 -13.06 -7.49 -2.73
C TRP A 85 -14.32 -8.35 -2.80
N GLN A 86 -15.19 -8.04 -3.75
CA GLN A 86 -16.43 -8.79 -3.96
C GLN A 86 -16.11 -10.23 -4.40
N PRO A 87 -16.96 -11.22 -4.04
CA PRO A 87 -16.75 -12.63 -4.38
C PRO A 87 -16.68 -12.90 -5.89
N GLU A 88 -17.25 -12.02 -6.72
CA GLU A 88 -17.21 -12.10 -8.19
C GLU A 88 -15.91 -11.59 -8.80
N ASN A 89 -14.85 -11.45 -7.99
CA ASN A 89 -13.55 -10.89 -8.39
C ASN A 89 -13.63 -9.42 -8.83
N GLN A 90 -14.74 -8.75 -8.54
CA GLN A 90 -14.94 -7.35 -8.88
C GLN A 90 -14.17 -6.46 -7.89
N PRO A 91 -13.30 -5.55 -8.37
CA PRO A 91 -12.57 -4.65 -7.49
C PRO A 91 -13.53 -3.70 -6.77
N PRO A 92 -13.35 -3.42 -5.46
CA PRO A 92 -14.08 -2.37 -4.77
C PRO A 92 -13.88 -0.99 -5.42
N ASN A 93 -14.82 -0.08 -5.19
CA ASN A 93 -14.68 1.30 -5.67
C ASN A 93 -13.44 1.96 -5.02
N PRO A 94 -12.46 2.47 -5.80
CA PRO A 94 -11.26 3.13 -5.27
C PRO A 94 -11.55 4.22 -4.24
N GLU A 95 -12.60 5.03 -4.44
CA GLU A 95 -12.99 6.08 -3.47
C GLU A 95 -13.43 5.50 -2.13
N SER A 96 -14.15 4.37 -2.14
CA SER A 96 -14.61 3.69 -0.94
C SER A 96 -13.45 3.06 -0.16
N VAL A 97 -12.40 2.66 -0.86
CA VAL A 97 -11.17 2.15 -0.25
C VAL A 97 -10.33 3.30 0.31
N ALA A 98 -10.15 4.39 -0.44
CA ALA A 98 -9.45 5.58 0.05
C ALA A 98 -10.09 6.13 1.34
N ALA A 99 -11.42 6.24 1.39
CA ALA A 99 -12.14 6.63 2.60
C ALA A 99 -11.94 5.63 3.76
N ALA A 100 -11.84 4.33 3.46
CA ALA A 100 -11.58 3.31 4.48
C ALA A 100 -10.13 3.36 4.99
N VAL A 101 -9.16 3.71 4.14
CA VAL A 101 -7.76 3.92 4.52
C VAL A 101 -7.61 5.17 5.38
N GLU A 102 -8.34 6.25 5.07
CA GLU A 102 -8.39 7.46 5.89
C GLU A 102 -8.79 7.16 7.34
N THR A 103 -9.72 6.20 7.54
CA THR A 103 -10.19 5.75 8.85
C THR A 103 -9.28 4.80 9.62
N ILE A 104 -8.22 4.23 9.02
CA ILE A 104 -7.29 3.29 9.72
C ILE A 104 -6.60 3.95 10.93
N GLU A 105 -6.43 5.28 10.93
CA GLU A 105 -5.83 6.02 12.05
C GLU A 105 -6.81 6.53 13.11
N ALA A 106 -8.12 6.45 12.89
CA ALA A 106 -9.07 6.96 13.89
C ALA A 106 -9.13 6.09 15.16
N ASP A 107 -8.50 4.91 15.16
CA ASP A 107 -8.62 3.89 16.22
C ASP A 107 -7.24 3.38 16.73
N ALA A 108 -6.16 4.16 16.60
CA ALA A 108 -4.82 3.80 17.10
C ALA A 108 -4.31 4.73 18.21
#